data_AF-A0A1A2XMM6-F1
#
_entry.id   AF-A0A1A2XMM6-F1
#
_cell.length_a   1.000
_cell.length_b   1.000
_cell.length_c   1.000
_cell.angle_alpha   90.00
_cell.angle_beta   90.00
_cell.angle_gamma   90.00
#
_symmetry.space_group_name_H-M   'P 1'
#
loop_
_entity.id
_entity.type
_entity.pdbx_description
1 polymer ?
#
loop_
_entity_poly.entity_id
_entity_poly.type
_entity_poly.pdbx_seq_one_letter_code
_entity_poly.pdbx_strand_id
1 'polypeptide(L)'
;MPILGNATVVVARVTRSTSNALRVALATPDGTELAHAQQKGGAAVLFGFKNGGTGDYKLSAASGDELKIAVAATTTITSGGVPVGKIVPADGAARLEDGGSTVLAVVRPHTGHKADGAWHHRLFSPSGEALGVLTLMTVHTGWSDIGSDAIQLLTNRNVATLKAPSAGAMLTLAAPVEPHLGDVLAAACVDFSVLPRGYIDQSQT
;
A
#
# COMPACT_ATOMS: atom_id res chain seq x y z
N MET A 1 -12.27 14.95 3.29
CA MET A 1 -10.87 15.38 3.05
C MET A 1 -10.09 14.23 2.45
N PRO A 2 -9.22 14.47 1.46
CA PRO A 2 -8.41 13.40 0.88
C PRO A 2 -7.55 12.73 1.95
N ILE A 3 -7.38 11.41 1.85
CA ILE A 3 -6.73 10.60 2.88
C ILE A 3 -5.30 11.03 3.15
N LEU A 4 -4.55 11.37 2.10
CA LEU A 4 -3.16 11.80 2.24
C LEU A 4 -3.01 13.28 2.63
N GLY A 5 -4.03 14.11 2.42
CA GLY A 5 -3.91 15.55 2.60
C GLY A 5 -2.70 16.14 1.84
N ASN A 6 -1.84 16.86 2.56
CA ASN A 6 -0.60 17.42 2.04
C ASN A 6 0.64 16.55 2.33
N ALA A 7 0.47 15.33 2.84
CA ALA A 7 1.59 14.47 3.19
C ALA A 7 2.37 14.05 1.95
N THR A 8 3.67 14.30 1.95
CA THR A 8 4.60 13.81 0.92
C THR A 8 5.29 12.51 1.34
N VAL A 9 5.24 12.15 2.62
CA VAL A 9 5.77 10.87 3.10
C VAL A 9 4.70 10.17 3.92
N VAL A 10 4.42 8.92 3.58
CA VAL A 10 3.41 8.08 4.24
C VAL A 10 3.99 6.71 4.51
N VAL A 11 3.89 6.29 5.76
CA VAL A 11 4.30 4.99 6.27
C VAL A 11 3.04 4.15 6.46
N ALA A 12 2.90 3.10 5.66
CA ALA A 12 1.82 2.13 5.75
C ALA A 12 2.33 0.85 6.43
N ARG A 13 2.03 0.67 7.72
CA ARG A 13 2.54 -0.45 8.53
C ARG A 13 1.53 -1.59 8.60
N VAL A 14 1.97 -2.80 8.27
CA VAL A 14 1.13 -4.00 8.39
C VAL A 14 1.21 -4.57 9.80
N THR A 15 0.05 -4.83 10.38
CA THR A 15 -0.12 -5.54 11.65
C THR A 15 -1.24 -6.57 11.50
N ARG A 16 -1.41 -7.43 12.51
CA ARG A 16 -2.55 -8.36 12.59
C ARG A 16 -3.47 -7.95 13.72
N SER A 17 -4.77 -8.14 13.48
CA SER A 17 -5.78 -8.11 14.53
C SER A 17 -5.83 -9.44 15.28
N THR A 18 -6.54 -9.46 16.41
CA THR A 18 -6.79 -10.68 17.20
C THR A 18 -7.55 -11.77 16.44
N SER A 19 -8.29 -11.42 15.37
CA SER A 19 -8.98 -12.37 14.49
C SER A 19 -8.12 -12.85 13.31
N ASN A 20 -6.81 -12.61 13.37
CA ASN A 20 -5.83 -12.86 12.30
C ASN A 20 -6.01 -12.00 11.04
N ALA A 21 -7.03 -11.13 10.97
CA ALA A 21 -7.22 -10.21 9.85
C ALA A 21 -6.11 -9.17 9.80
N LEU A 22 -5.63 -8.86 8.59
CA LEU A 22 -4.59 -7.85 8.38
C LEU A 22 -5.13 -6.45 8.66
N ARG A 23 -4.28 -5.62 9.26
CA ARG A 23 -4.49 -4.19 9.47
C ARG A 23 -3.32 -3.43 8.86
N VAL A 24 -3.61 -2.32 8.19
CA VAL A 24 -2.58 -1.42 7.66
C VAL A 24 -2.80 -0.04 8.25
N ALA A 25 -1.87 0.46 9.05
CA ALA A 25 -1.95 1.81 9.59
C ALA A 25 -1.14 2.76 8.71
N LEU A 26 -1.74 3.84 8.23
CA LEU A 26 -1.10 4.88 7.44
C LEU A 26 -0.85 6.09 8.35
N ALA A 27 0.41 6.50 8.44
CA ALA A 27 0.82 7.66 9.21
C ALA A 27 1.93 8.43 8.48
N THR A 28 2.11 9.69 8.81
CA THR A 28 3.33 10.43 8.47
C THR A 28 4.52 9.93 9.31
N PRO A 29 5.78 10.24 8.94
CA PRO A 29 6.95 9.78 9.68
C PRO A 29 7.03 10.23 11.14
N ASP A 30 6.41 11.35 11.48
CA ASP A 30 6.29 11.87 12.85
C ASP A 30 5.21 11.16 13.69
N GLY A 31 4.47 10.21 13.09
CA GLY A 31 3.46 9.40 13.76
C GLY A 31 2.04 9.98 13.68
N THR A 32 1.80 11.07 12.97
CA THR A 32 0.43 11.57 12.76
C THR A 32 -0.38 10.56 11.94
N GLU A 33 -1.48 10.06 12.52
CA GLU A 33 -2.37 9.12 11.83
C GLU A 33 -3.08 9.80 10.66
N LEU A 34 -3.03 9.16 9.49
CA LEU A 34 -3.74 9.58 8.30
C LEU A 34 -4.98 8.70 8.08
N ALA A 35 -4.80 7.37 8.19
CA ALA A 35 -5.87 6.40 8.01
C ALA A 35 -5.49 5.02 8.54
N HIS A 36 -6.46 4.13 8.63
CA HIS A 36 -6.22 2.71 8.86
C HIS A 36 -7.10 1.84 7.97
N ALA A 37 -6.51 0.80 7.39
CA ALA A 37 -7.21 -0.24 6.67
C ALA A 37 -7.37 -1.49 7.52
N GLN A 38 -8.55 -2.10 7.47
CA GLN A 38 -8.80 -3.39 8.09
C GLN A 38 -9.39 -4.37 7.08
N GLN A 39 -8.77 -5.55 6.98
CA GLN A 39 -9.28 -6.65 6.17
C GLN A 39 -10.60 -7.17 6.76
N LYS A 40 -11.57 -7.43 5.90
CA LYS A 40 -12.82 -8.11 6.29
C LYS A 40 -12.49 -9.51 6.82
N GLY A 41 -12.83 -9.76 8.08
CA GLY A 41 -12.64 -11.06 8.71
C GLY A 41 -13.56 -12.15 8.13
N GLY A 42 -13.13 -13.40 8.24
CA GLY A 42 -13.91 -14.58 7.85
C GLY A 42 -13.25 -15.85 8.32
N ALA A 43 -13.98 -16.98 8.28
CA ALA A 43 -13.48 -18.27 8.78
C ALA A 43 -12.12 -18.66 8.17
N ALA A 44 -11.94 -18.47 6.86
CA ALA A 44 -10.67 -18.75 6.17
C ALA A 44 -9.49 -17.86 6.64
N VAL A 45 -9.76 -16.62 7.07
CA VAL A 45 -8.75 -15.70 7.64
C VAL A 45 -8.41 -16.12 9.07
N LEU A 46 -9.41 -16.53 9.86
CA LEU A 46 -9.25 -17.01 11.24
C LEU A 46 -8.36 -18.25 11.29
N PHE A 47 -8.57 -19.20 10.36
CA PHE A 47 -7.78 -20.43 10.25
C PHE A 47 -6.47 -20.26 9.45
N GLY A 48 -6.08 -19.04 9.08
CA GLY A 48 -4.77 -18.75 8.50
C GLY A 48 -4.57 -19.18 7.04
N PHE A 49 -5.64 -19.50 6.31
CA PHE A 49 -5.57 -19.90 4.89
C PHE A 49 -5.33 -18.72 3.94
N LYS A 50 -5.61 -17.48 4.37
CA LYS A 50 -5.35 -16.25 3.61
C LYS A 50 -4.31 -15.38 4.33
N ASN A 51 -3.02 -15.61 4.04
CA ASN A 51 -1.89 -14.87 4.64
C ASN A 51 -1.40 -13.75 3.72
N GLY A 52 -2.24 -12.74 3.51
CA GLY A 52 -2.03 -11.75 2.45
C GLY A 52 -2.59 -12.21 1.11
N GLY A 53 -2.57 -11.31 0.14
CA GLY A 53 -3.17 -11.47 -1.17
C GLY A 53 -4.57 -10.89 -1.26
N THR A 54 -5.41 -11.51 -2.11
CA THR A 54 -6.72 -10.97 -2.46
C THR A 54 -7.69 -10.90 -1.27
N GLY A 55 -8.44 -9.81 -1.17
CA GLY A 55 -9.41 -9.61 -0.10
C GLY A 55 -9.97 -8.19 -0.04
N ASP A 56 -11.05 -8.04 0.73
CA ASP A 56 -11.72 -6.75 0.91
C ASP A 56 -11.16 -6.05 2.14
N TYR A 57 -10.83 -4.77 1.99
CA TYR A 57 -10.36 -3.90 3.05
C TYR A 57 -11.26 -2.67 3.15
N LYS A 58 -11.51 -2.24 4.38
CA LYS A 58 -12.11 -0.95 4.67
C LYS A 58 -10.99 -0.02 5.14
N LEU A 59 -10.71 1.04 4.37
CA LEU A 59 -9.76 2.10 4.71
C LEU A 59 -10.56 3.29 5.27
N SER A 60 -10.35 3.60 6.53
CA SER A 60 -11.00 4.71 7.24
C SER A 60 -9.98 5.82 7.46
N ALA A 61 -10.24 7.00 6.93
CA ALA A 61 -9.43 8.19 7.14
C ALA A 61 -9.63 8.75 8.55
N ALA A 62 -8.62 9.41 9.10
CA ALA A 62 -8.75 10.16 10.35
C ALA A 62 -9.82 11.28 10.25
N SER A 63 -10.08 11.79 9.04
CA SER A 63 -11.14 12.74 8.73
C SER A 63 -12.56 12.14 8.77
N GLY A 64 -12.69 10.81 8.82
CA GLY A 64 -13.97 10.09 8.78
C GLY A 64 -14.39 9.62 7.38
N ASP A 65 -13.64 9.95 6.33
CA ASP A 65 -13.89 9.43 4.98
C ASP A 65 -13.56 7.93 4.91
N GLU A 66 -14.30 7.18 4.09
CA GLU A 66 -14.14 5.72 3.99
C GLU A 66 -14.03 5.26 2.54
N LEU A 67 -13.03 4.42 2.28
CA LEU A 67 -12.86 3.69 1.03
C LEU A 67 -12.97 2.19 1.28
N LYS A 68 -13.62 1.48 0.35
CA LYS A 68 -13.54 0.02 0.26
C LYS A 68 -12.57 -0.34 -0.85
N ILE A 69 -11.62 -1.21 -0.53
CA ILE A 69 -10.57 -1.66 -1.43
C ILE A 69 -10.76 -3.17 -1.63
N ALA A 70 -11.16 -3.57 -2.82
CA ALA A 70 -11.24 -4.97 -3.21
C ALA A 70 -9.91 -5.37 -3.86
N VAL A 71 -8.98 -5.88 -3.05
CA VAL A 71 -7.64 -6.29 -3.51
C VAL A 71 -7.75 -7.58 -4.31
N ALA A 72 -7.37 -7.55 -5.59
CA ALA A 72 -7.41 -8.69 -6.51
C ALA A 72 -6.37 -8.50 -7.64
N ALA A 73 -6.41 -9.32 -8.70
CA ALA A 73 -5.54 -9.08 -9.87
C ALA A 73 -5.73 -7.66 -10.44
N THR A 74 -6.95 -7.15 -10.43
CA THR A 74 -7.26 -5.72 -10.56
C THR A 74 -7.87 -5.26 -9.26
N THR A 75 -7.24 -4.31 -8.57
CA THR A 75 -7.79 -3.77 -7.34
C THR A 75 -8.79 -2.68 -7.66
N THR A 76 -9.96 -2.74 -7.03
CA THR A 76 -11.02 -1.73 -7.19
C THR A 76 -11.18 -0.93 -5.91
N ILE A 77 -11.31 0.38 -6.04
CA ILE A 77 -11.45 1.34 -4.95
C ILE A 77 -12.83 1.98 -5.09
N THR A 78 -13.63 1.92 -4.03
CA THR A 78 -14.99 2.48 -4.02
C THR A 78 -15.20 3.40 -2.82
N SER A 79 -15.89 4.51 -3.03
CA SER A 79 -16.35 5.43 -2.00
C SER A 79 -17.87 5.50 -2.05
N GLY A 80 -18.56 5.26 -0.93
CA GLY A 80 -20.03 5.29 -0.90
C GLY A 80 -20.72 4.34 -1.90
N GLY A 81 -20.03 3.28 -2.36
CA GLY A 81 -20.52 2.35 -3.40
C GLY A 81 -20.22 2.78 -4.84
N VAL A 82 -19.62 3.95 -5.06
CA VAL A 82 -19.20 4.45 -6.37
C VAL A 82 -17.73 4.09 -6.61
N PRO A 83 -17.36 3.49 -7.76
CA PRO A 83 -15.96 3.31 -8.13
C PRO A 83 -15.24 4.65 -8.26
N VAL A 84 -14.18 4.83 -7.49
CA VAL A 84 -13.35 6.04 -7.52
C VAL A 84 -11.95 5.76 -8.06
N GLY A 85 -11.50 4.51 -8.11
CA GLY A 85 -10.22 4.21 -8.74
C GLY A 85 -9.94 2.73 -8.87
N LYS A 86 -8.87 2.41 -9.61
CA LYS A 86 -8.38 1.05 -9.82
C LYS A 86 -6.86 1.00 -9.81
N ILE A 87 -6.33 -0.17 -9.48
CA ILE A 87 -4.93 -0.53 -9.66
C ILE A 87 -4.89 -1.72 -10.60
N VAL A 88 -4.42 -1.50 -11.82
CA VAL A 88 -4.44 -2.50 -12.89
C VAL A 88 -3.01 -2.87 -13.30
N PRO A 89 -2.71 -4.16 -13.50
CA PRO A 89 -1.48 -4.57 -14.16
C PRO A 89 -1.54 -4.17 -15.63
N ALA A 90 -0.51 -3.49 -16.14
CA ALA A 90 -0.39 -3.13 -17.54
C ALA A 90 1.08 -2.95 -17.92
N ASP A 91 1.50 -3.56 -19.04
CA ASP A 91 2.84 -3.39 -19.64
C ASP A 91 4.01 -3.66 -18.66
N GLY A 92 3.89 -4.69 -17.81
CA GLY A 92 4.90 -5.01 -16.80
C GLY A 92 4.95 -4.04 -15.61
N ALA A 93 4.01 -3.09 -15.54
CA ALA A 93 3.86 -2.08 -14.49
C ALA A 93 2.45 -2.16 -13.87
N ALA A 94 2.18 -1.27 -12.91
CA ALA A 94 0.84 -0.99 -12.41
C ALA A 94 0.39 0.39 -12.90
N ARG A 95 -0.85 0.50 -13.38
CA ARG A 95 -1.50 1.80 -13.60
C ARG A 95 -2.46 2.05 -12.45
N LEU A 96 -2.38 3.26 -11.92
CA LEU A 96 -3.37 3.83 -11.02
C LEU A 96 -4.36 4.59 -11.90
N GLU A 97 -5.62 4.17 -11.87
CA GLU A 97 -6.67 4.73 -12.71
C GLU A 97 -7.80 5.31 -11.85
N ASP A 98 -8.54 6.28 -12.40
CA ASP A 98 -9.77 6.79 -11.81
C ASP A 98 -10.96 5.81 -12.03
N GLY A 99 -12.15 6.18 -11.55
CA GLY A 99 -13.38 5.40 -11.76
C GLY A 99 -13.76 5.24 -13.24
N GLY A 100 -13.31 6.15 -14.11
CA GLY A 100 -13.51 6.17 -15.57
C GLY A 100 -12.43 5.44 -16.37
N SER A 101 -11.41 4.86 -15.72
CA SER A 101 -10.23 4.23 -16.34
C SER A 101 -9.25 5.23 -17.01
N THR A 102 -9.29 6.51 -16.61
CA THR A 102 -8.23 7.47 -16.91
C THR A 102 -7.00 7.14 -16.08
N VAL A 103 -5.83 7.04 -16.70
CA VAL A 103 -4.58 6.81 -15.97
C VAL A 103 -4.21 8.08 -15.19
N LEU A 104 -4.08 7.95 -13.88
CA LEU A 104 -3.66 9.00 -12.95
C LEU A 104 -2.17 8.95 -12.66
N ALA A 105 -1.60 7.74 -12.58
CA ALA A 105 -0.17 7.52 -12.38
C ALA A 105 0.24 6.10 -12.79
N VAL A 106 1.54 5.88 -12.96
CA VAL A 106 2.14 4.60 -13.30
C VAL A 106 3.19 4.23 -12.25
N VAL A 107 3.06 3.04 -11.67
CA VAL A 107 4.03 2.46 -10.74
C VAL A 107 4.88 1.45 -11.51
N ARG A 108 6.16 1.76 -11.68
CA ARG A 108 7.10 0.88 -12.37
C ARG A 108 7.53 -0.29 -11.50
N PRO A 109 7.92 -1.42 -12.11
CA PRO A 109 8.50 -2.55 -11.39
C PRO A 109 9.74 -2.09 -10.59
N HIS A 110 10.00 -2.78 -9.48
CA HIS A 110 11.27 -2.59 -8.78
C HIS A 110 12.41 -3.08 -9.67
N THR A 111 13.49 -2.29 -9.75
CA THR A 111 14.71 -2.64 -10.47
C THR A 111 15.77 -3.07 -9.46
N GLY A 112 16.20 -4.33 -9.50
CA GLY A 112 17.18 -4.90 -8.57
C GLY A 112 16.90 -6.37 -8.26
N HIS A 113 17.79 -7.05 -7.51
CA HIS A 113 17.50 -8.41 -7.07
C HIS A 113 16.44 -8.37 -5.97
N LYS A 114 15.44 -9.25 -6.06
CA LYS A 114 14.37 -9.35 -5.05
C LYS A 114 14.86 -9.73 -3.65
N ALA A 115 16.05 -10.33 -3.56
CA ALA A 115 16.71 -10.64 -2.30
C ALA A 115 17.32 -9.39 -1.63
N ASP A 116 17.48 -8.30 -2.38
CA ASP A 116 18.06 -7.05 -1.90
C ASP A 116 16.96 -6.23 -1.23
N GLY A 117 17.08 -6.03 0.09
CA GLY A 117 16.51 -4.86 0.76
C GLY A 117 15.00 -4.66 0.64
N ALA A 118 14.62 -3.38 0.62
CA ALA A 118 13.28 -2.91 0.32
C ALA A 118 13.09 -2.73 -1.19
N TRP A 119 11.90 -3.00 -1.72
CA TRP A 119 11.66 -2.91 -3.16
C TRP A 119 11.13 -1.51 -3.51
N HIS A 120 11.97 -0.72 -4.17
CA HIS A 120 11.62 0.62 -4.61
C HIS A 120 10.90 0.61 -5.96
N HIS A 121 9.63 0.97 -5.97
CA HIS A 121 8.82 1.14 -7.18
C HIS A 121 8.69 2.63 -7.52
N ARG A 122 9.20 3.04 -8.68
CA ARG A 122 9.14 4.45 -9.10
C ARG A 122 7.73 4.82 -9.58
N LEU A 123 7.23 5.95 -9.11
CA LEU A 123 5.91 6.49 -9.47
C LEU A 123 6.08 7.62 -10.50
N PHE A 124 5.31 7.55 -11.58
CA PHE A 124 5.31 8.55 -12.65
C PHE A 124 3.90 9.05 -12.93
N SER A 125 3.80 10.29 -13.39
CA SER A 125 2.58 10.85 -13.95
C SER A 125 2.27 10.21 -15.32
N PRO A 126 1.07 10.42 -15.88
CA PRO A 126 0.73 9.91 -17.21
C PRO A 126 1.62 10.50 -18.32
N SER A 127 2.17 11.70 -18.10
CA SER A 127 3.13 12.35 -19.02
C SER A 127 4.58 11.87 -18.83
N GLY A 128 4.84 11.02 -17.85
CA GLY A 128 6.17 10.47 -17.57
C GLY A 128 7.02 11.30 -16.60
N GLU A 129 6.46 12.30 -15.94
CA GLU A 129 7.13 13.06 -14.88
C GLU A 129 7.24 12.21 -13.61
N ALA A 130 8.38 12.27 -12.92
CA ALA A 130 8.57 11.53 -11.68
C ALA A 130 7.74 12.18 -10.55
N LEU A 131 6.82 11.39 -9.97
CA LEU A 131 5.98 11.84 -8.85
C LEU A 131 6.55 11.42 -7.49
N GLY A 132 7.30 10.32 -7.46
CA GLY A 132 7.80 9.75 -6.21
C GLY A 132 8.22 8.30 -6.29
N VAL A 133 8.23 7.63 -5.15
CA VAL A 133 8.58 6.23 -4.98
C VAL A 133 7.61 5.58 -3.99
N LEU A 134 7.07 4.43 -4.37
CA LEU A 134 6.37 3.51 -3.47
C LEU A 134 7.33 2.37 -3.12
N THR A 135 7.82 2.34 -1.89
CA THR A 135 8.78 1.35 -1.42
C THR A 135 8.06 0.27 -0.63
N LEU A 136 8.18 -0.99 -1.04
CA LEU A 136 7.69 -2.13 -0.28
C LEU A 136 8.75 -2.60 0.73
N MET A 137 8.38 -2.67 2.00
CA MET A 137 9.23 -3.19 3.07
C MET A 137 9.02 -4.69 3.20
N THR A 138 10.02 -5.50 2.83
CA THR A 138 9.89 -6.95 2.94
C THR A 138 9.93 -7.40 4.41
N VAL A 139 9.42 -8.60 4.70
CA VAL A 139 9.43 -9.17 6.07
C VAL A 139 10.86 -9.42 6.57
N HIS A 140 11.82 -9.67 5.66
CA HIS A 140 13.19 -10.03 5.99
C HIS A 140 14.06 -8.82 6.31
N THR A 141 13.88 -7.73 5.56
CA THR A 141 14.63 -6.47 5.72
C THR A 141 13.95 -5.50 6.67
N GLY A 142 12.62 -5.61 6.83
CA GLY A 142 11.86 -4.80 7.77
C GLY A 142 12.03 -3.29 7.50
N TRP A 143 11.87 -2.50 8.56
CA TRP A 143 12.06 -1.03 8.51
C TRP A 143 13.51 -0.60 8.77
N SER A 144 14.44 -1.56 8.93
CA SER A 144 15.83 -1.29 9.35
C SER A 144 16.74 -0.73 8.26
N ASP A 145 16.36 -0.85 6.98
CA ASP A 145 17.17 -0.34 5.86
C ASP A 145 16.98 1.16 5.60
N ILE A 146 15.97 1.79 6.22
CA ILE A 146 15.78 3.24 6.17
C ILE A 146 16.56 3.83 7.33
N GLY A 147 17.73 4.42 7.03
CA GLY A 147 18.68 4.93 8.02
C GLY A 147 18.04 5.76 9.16
N SER A 148 18.55 5.51 10.38
CA SER A 148 18.52 6.35 11.60
C SER A 148 17.95 7.75 11.34
N ASP A 149 16.68 8.03 11.63
CA ASP A 149 16.20 8.48 12.95
C ASP A 149 14.72 8.10 13.23
N ALA A 150 14.11 7.26 12.38
CA ALA A 150 12.74 6.74 12.59
C ALA A 150 12.66 5.62 13.67
N ILE A 151 13.79 5.32 14.32
CA ILE A 151 14.06 4.23 15.27
C ILE A 151 13.49 4.53 16.69
N GLN A 152 12.42 5.31 16.81
CA GLN A 152 11.62 5.37 18.05
C GLN A 152 10.26 4.65 17.94
N LEU A 153 9.84 4.21 16.75
CA LEU A 153 8.54 3.52 16.54
C LEU A 153 8.59 1.99 16.82
N LEU A 154 9.59 1.53 17.60
CA LEU A 154 10.16 0.18 17.52
C LEU A 154 9.63 -0.91 18.46
N THR A 155 8.66 -0.66 19.34
CA THR A 155 8.18 -1.72 20.24
C THR A 155 6.71 -2.09 20.00
N ASN A 156 6.46 -2.84 18.93
CA ASN A 156 5.30 -3.73 18.85
C ASN A 156 5.72 -5.04 18.18
N ARG A 157 6.37 -5.90 18.98
CA ARG A 157 6.57 -7.32 18.65
C ARG A 157 5.19 -7.98 18.58
N ASN A 158 4.76 -8.35 17.38
CA ASN A 158 3.58 -9.21 17.21
C ASN A 158 3.93 -10.66 17.57
N VAL A 159 3.37 -11.15 18.67
CA VAL A 159 3.38 -12.57 19.05
C VAL A 159 2.19 -13.27 18.38
N ALA A 160 2.18 -13.30 17.05
CA ALA A 160 1.18 -14.04 16.27
C ALA A 160 1.88 -15.12 15.43
N THR A 161 1.32 -16.33 15.43
CA THR A 161 1.88 -17.55 14.82
C THR A 161 1.99 -17.53 13.29
N LEU A 162 1.42 -16.52 12.63
CA LEU A 162 1.37 -16.42 11.16
C LEU A 162 2.12 -15.17 10.66
N LYS A 163 3.08 -15.38 9.76
CA LYS A 163 3.85 -14.28 9.14
C LYS A 163 2.94 -13.37 8.32
N ALA A 164 3.14 -12.05 8.41
CA ALA A 164 2.52 -11.08 7.51
C ALA A 164 3.16 -11.17 6.12
N PRO A 165 2.47 -10.76 5.03
CA PRO A 165 3.03 -10.81 3.67
C PRO A 165 4.19 -9.81 3.46
N SER A 166 4.19 -8.69 4.17
CA SER A 166 5.24 -7.68 4.17
C SER A 166 5.29 -6.97 5.53
N ALA A 167 6.30 -6.13 5.76
CA ALA A 167 6.32 -5.21 6.90
C ALA A 167 5.49 -3.94 6.66
N GLY A 168 5.09 -3.69 5.40
CA GLY A 168 4.36 -2.50 4.99
C GLY A 168 4.88 -1.89 3.69
N ALA A 169 4.43 -0.68 3.41
CA ALA A 169 4.91 0.13 2.30
C ALA A 169 5.20 1.57 2.78
N MET A 170 6.09 2.26 2.09
CA MET A 170 6.38 3.67 2.31
C MET A 170 6.20 4.42 0.99
N LEU A 171 5.33 5.41 0.98
CA LEU A 171 5.18 6.34 -0.13
C LEU A 171 6.02 7.59 0.15
N THR A 172 6.83 7.99 -0.83
CA THR A 172 7.57 9.25 -0.82
C THR A 172 7.25 9.99 -2.12
N LEU A 173 6.69 11.19 -2.02
CA LEU A 173 6.29 12.04 -3.12
C LEU A 173 7.22 13.25 -3.23
N ALA A 174 7.45 13.72 -4.44
CA ALA A 174 8.25 14.93 -4.68
C ALA A 174 7.52 16.21 -4.21
N ALA A 175 6.19 16.21 -4.26
CA ALA A 175 5.32 17.29 -3.81
C ALA A 175 3.95 16.72 -3.41
N PRO A 176 3.11 17.48 -2.68
CA PRO A 176 1.71 17.11 -2.47
C PRO A 176 1.00 16.87 -3.81
N VAL A 177 0.12 15.87 -3.83
CA VAL A 177 -0.65 15.49 -5.03
C VAL A 177 -2.09 15.97 -4.93
N GLU A 178 -2.78 15.98 -6.07
CA GLU A 178 -4.20 16.27 -6.13
C GLU A 178 -5.01 15.24 -5.31
N PRO A 179 -6.09 15.67 -4.61
CA PRO A 179 -6.89 14.84 -3.71
C PRO A 179 -7.26 13.44 -4.24
N HIS A 180 -7.74 13.35 -5.48
CA HIS A 180 -8.18 12.09 -6.07
C HIS A 180 -7.03 11.11 -6.28
N LEU A 181 -5.90 11.59 -6.82
CA LEU A 181 -4.68 10.77 -6.90
C LEU A 181 -4.20 10.36 -5.50
N GLY A 182 -4.33 11.24 -4.50
CA GLY A 182 -4.01 10.95 -3.11
C GLY A 182 -4.79 9.76 -2.55
N ASP A 183 -6.11 9.71 -2.76
CA ASP A 183 -6.96 8.60 -2.31
C ASP A 183 -6.58 7.27 -2.97
N VAL A 184 -6.26 7.30 -4.27
CA VAL A 184 -5.81 6.12 -5.00
C VAL A 184 -4.42 5.66 -4.53
N LEU A 185 -3.51 6.59 -4.21
CA LEU A 185 -2.20 6.27 -3.64
C LEU A 185 -2.29 5.72 -2.21
N ALA A 186 -3.22 6.22 -1.39
CA ALA A 186 -3.50 5.64 -0.07
C ALA A 186 -3.95 4.19 -0.20
N ALA A 187 -4.85 3.90 -1.15
CA ALA A 187 -5.26 2.54 -1.47
C ALA A 187 -4.10 1.69 -2.04
N ALA A 188 -3.22 2.26 -2.85
CA ALA A 188 -2.03 1.58 -3.36
C ALA A 188 -1.06 1.19 -2.24
N CYS A 189 -0.90 2.02 -1.21
CA CYS A 189 -0.13 1.66 -0.02
C CYS A 189 -0.70 0.42 0.68
N VAL A 190 -2.02 0.29 0.74
CA VAL A 190 -2.69 -0.92 1.27
C VAL A 190 -2.47 -2.12 0.34
N ASP A 191 -2.73 -1.97 -0.97
CA ASP A 191 -2.59 -3.05 -1.96
C ASP A 191 -1.19 -3.65 -1.96
N PHE A 192 -0.15 -2.83 -2.11
CA PHE A 192 1.25 -3.28 -2.15
C PHE A 192 1.68 -3.91 -0.83
N SER A 193 1.18 -3.41 0.30
CA SER A 193 1.49 -3.96 1.62
C SER A 193 0.95 -5.39 1.81
N VAL A 194 -0.24 -5.69 1.27
CA VAL A 194 -0.94 -6.96 1.55
C VAL A 194 -0.88 -7.95 0.41
N LEU A 195 -0.72 -7.48 -0.83
CA LEU A 195 -0.49 -8.26 -2.04
C LEU A 195 0.80 -7.71 -2.68
N PRO A 196 1.99 -8.13 -2.21
CA PRO A 196 3.27 -7.75 -2.80
C PRO A 196 3.31 -8.12 -4.27
N ARG A 197 2.99 -7.17 -5.13
CA ARG A 197 3.04 -7.37 -6.57
C ARG A 197 4.45 -7.07 -6.99
N GLY A 198 5.20 -8.15 -7.22
CA GLY A 198 6.24 -8.10 -8.21
C GLY A 198 5.57 -7.85 -9.55
N TYR A 199 5.20 -6.60 -9.85
CA TYR A 199 5.15 -6.16 -11.23
C TYR A 199 6.57 -6.43 -11.72
N ILE A 200 6.70 -7.51 -12.47
CA ILE A 200 7.96 -8.13 -12.86
C ILE A 200 8.09 -7.79 -14.32
N ASP A 201 9.19 -7.13 -14.66
CA ASP A 201 9.68 -7.19 -16.01
C ASP A 201 10.01 -8.66 -16.32
N GLN A 202 9.29 -9.26 -17.28
CA GLN A 202 9.37 -10.70 -17.58
C GLN A 202 10.74 -11.13 -18.13
N SER A 203 11.68 -10.21 -18.29
CA SER A 203 13.04 -10.48 -18.75
C SER A 203 14.02 -10.97 -17.68
N GLN A 204 13.59 -11.20 -16.43
CA GLN A 204 14.47 -11.62 -15.32
C GLN A 204 13.95 -12.84 -14.52
N THR A 205 13.43 -13.85 -15.22
CA THR A 205 13.31 -15.23 -14.70
C THR A 205 14.25 -16.15 -15.43
#